data_AF-A0A1E4RHF6-F1
#
_entry.id   AF-A0A1E4RHF6-F1
#
_cell.length_a   1.000
_cell.length_b   1.000
_cell.length_c   1.000
_cell.angle_alpha   90.00
_cell.angle_beta   90.00
_cell.angle_gamma   90.00
#
_symmetry.space_group_name_H-M   'P 1'
#
loop_
_entity.id
_entity.type
_entity.pdbx_description
1 polymer ?
#
loop_
_entity_poly.entity_id
_entity_poly.type
_entity_poly.pdbx_seq_one_letter_code
_entity_poly.pdbx_strand_id
1 'polypeptide(L)' 'MAPSRLTFTLSDESKERITKVLEYSKVIAHYGFIPFVLYVGWKSAPEKPNLMNLLTPIPASI' A
#
# COMPACT_ATOMS: atom_id res chain seq x y z
N MET A 1 12.55 -44.27 0.76
CA MET A 1 11.89 -43.17 1.50
C MET A 1 11.98 -41.92 0.63
N ALA A 2 10.93 -41.58 -0.14
CA ALA A 2 10.93 -40.39 -0.99
C ALA A 2 10.52 -39.15 -0.17
N PRO A 3 11.16 -37.98 -0.34
CA PRO A 3 10.79 -36.79 0.41
C PRO A 3 9.40 -36.32 -0.01
N SER A 4 8.47 -36.27 0.93
CA SER A 4 7.15 -35.67 0.76
C SER A 4 7.31 -34.16 0.53
N ARG A 5 7.38 -33.77 -0.75
CA ARG A 5 7.22 -32.37 -1.18
C ARG A 5 5.83 -31.92 -0.71
N LEU A 6 5.77 -31.16 0.38
CA LEU A 6 4.57 -30.49 0.88
C LEU A 6 4.06 -29.51 -0.18
N THR A 7 3.42 -30.06 -1.21
CA THR A 7 2.72 -29.28 -2.21
C THR A 7 1.45 -28.83 -1.53
N PHE A 8 1.45 -27.59 -1.05
CA PHE A 8 0.27 -26.95 -0.49
C PHE A 8 -0.71 -26.71 -1.64
N THR A 9 -1.48 -27.74 -1.99
CA THR A 9 -2.53 -27.66 -3.00
C THR A 9 -3.70 -26.94 -2.33
N LEU A 10 -3.79 -25.64 -2.60
CA LEU A 10 -4.95 -24.84 -2.23
C LEU A 10 -6.15 -25.30 -3.06
N SER A 11 -7.34 -25.36 -2.46
CA SER A 11 -8.58 -25.55 -3.22
C SER A 11 -8.73 -24.44 -4.25
N ASP A 12 -9.36 -24.73 -5.40
CA ASP A 12 -9.49 -23.72 -6.47
C ASP A 12 -10.30 -22.50 -6.01
N GLU A 13 -11.26 -22.69 -5.11
CA GLU A 13 -11.96 -21.59 -4.43
C GLU A 13 -11.00 -20.71 -3.61
N SER A 14 -10.08 -21.30 -2.84
CA SER A 14 -9.10 -20.54 -2.06
C SER A 14 -8.13 -19.79 -2.95
N LYS A 15 -7.69 -20.40 -4.06
CA LYS A 15 -6.82 -19.75 -5.05
C LYS A 15 -7.52 -18.56 -5.67
N GLU A 16 -8.78 -18.71 -6.10
CA GLU A 16 -9.56 -17.63 -6.70
C GLU A 16 -9.70 -16.45 -5.73
N ARG A 17 -10.02 -16.72 -4.45
CA ARG A 17 -10.11 -15.67 -3.42
C ARG A 17 -8.79 -14.95 -3.20
N ILE A 18 -7.68 -15.68 -3.11
CA ILE A 18 -6.36 -15.09 -2.93
C ILE A 18 -5.99 -14.23 -4.14
N THR A 19 -6.21 -14.73 -5.35
CA THR A 19 -5.96 -13.98 -6.58
C THR A 19 -6.76 -12.68 -6.60
N LYS A 20 -8.06 -12.73 -6.30
CA LYS A 20 -8.91 -11.52 -6.21
C LYS A 20 -8.36 -10.51 -5.20
N VAL A 21 -7.98 -10.96 -4.00
CA VAL A 21 -7.41 -10.08 -2.97
C VAL A 21 -6.10 -9.44 -3.46
N LEU A 22 -5.25 -10.19 -4.15
CA LEU A 22 -4.00 -9.68 -4.72
C LEU A 22 -4.24 -8.67 -5.86
N GLU A 23 -5.27 -8.87 -6.68
CA GLU A 23 -5.66 -7.90 -7.70
C GLU A 23 -6.10 -6.57 -7.08
N TYR A 24 -6.95 -6.62 -6.05
CA TYR A 24 -7.36 -5.42 -5.33
C TYR A 24 -6.20 -4.77 -4.58
N SER A 25 -5.32 -5.56 -3.96
CA SER A 25 -4.17 -5.02 -3.22
C SER A 25 -3.21 -4.27 -4.15
N LYS A 26 -3.02 -4.73 -5.39
CA LYS A 26 -2.24 -4.02 -6.41
C LYS A 26 -2.81 -2.63 -6.69
N VAL A 27 -4.12 -2.52 -6.86
CA VAL A 27 -4.80 -1.23 -7.13
C VAL A 27 -4.67 -0.29 -5.93
N ILE A 28 -4.95 -0.81 -4.73
CA ILE A 28 -4.85 -0.04 -3.48
C ILE A 28 -3.42 0.45 -3.26
N ALA A 29 -2.42 -0.42 -3.44
CA ALA A 29 -1.03 -0.04 -3.29
C ALA A 29 -0.63 1.02 -4.32
N HIS A 30 -1.02 0.87 -5.58
CA HIS A 30 -0.62 1.81 -6.63
C HIS A 30 -1.19 3.22 -6.40
N TYR A 31 -2.50 3.33 -6.15
CA TYR A 31 -3.14 4.63 -5.97
C TYR A 31 -3.05 5.17 -4.54
N GLY A 32 -2.94 4.28 -3.55
CA GLY A 32 -2.87 4.63 -2.14
C GLY A 32 -1.46 4.97 -1.66
N PHE A 33 -0.40 4.60 -2.39
CA PHE A 33 0.98 4.84 -1.96
C PHE A 33 1.28 6.32 -1.71
N ILE A 34 0.95 7.21 -2.65
CA ILE A 34 1.23 8.64 -2.53
C ILE A 34 0.46 9.27 -1.36
N PRO A 35 -0.88 9.12 -1.24
CA PRO A 35 -1.62 9.61 -0.08
C PRO A 35 -1.08 9.06 1.25
N PHE A 36 -0.68 7.79 1.29
CA PHE A 36 -0.18 7.14 2.49
C PHE A 36 1.14 7.75 2.96
N VAL A 37 2.12 7.92 2.07
CA VAL A 37 3.42 8.53 2.41
C VAL A 37 3.22 9.99 2.84
N LEU A 38 2.37 10.74 2.14
CA LEU A 38 2.04 12.12 2.53
C LEU A 38 1.43 12.18 3.94
N TYR A 39 0.52 11.27 4.26
CA TYR A 39 -0.09 11.19 5.59
C TYR A 39 0.95 10.89 6.67
N VAL A 40 1.84 9.92 6.47
CA VAL A 40 2.90 9.58 7.43
C VAL A 40 3.83 10.77 7.67
N GLY A 41 4.25 11.45 6.60
CA GLY A 41 5.07 12.67 6.68
C GLY A 41 4.36 13.80 7.44
N TRP A 42 3.10 14.08 7.09
CA TRP A 42 2.27 15.08 7.75
C TRP A 42 2.04 14.79 9.24
N LYS A 43 1.85 13.52 9.59
CA LYS A 43 1.66 13.09 11.00
C LYS A 43 2.92 13.24 11.84
N SER A 44 4.09 13.14 11.22
CA SER A 44 5.40 13.22 11.89
C SER A 44 5.92 14.67 11.97
N ALA A 45 5.32 15.60 11.23
CA ALA A 45 5.73 16.99 11.19
C ALA A 45 5.36 17.74 12.49
N PRO A 46 6.28 18.53 13.07
CA PRO A 46 6.02 19.30 14.30
C PRO A 46 4.97 20.39 14.09
N GLU A 47 4.99 21.07 12.94
CA GLU A 47 3.92 21.93 12.46
C GLU A 47 3.19 21.23 11.33
N LYS A 48 1.86 21.18 11.38
CA LYS A 48 1.04 20.45 10.40
C LYS A 48 0.78 21.36 9.19
N PRO A 49 1.45 21.15 8.04
CA PRO A 49 1.16 21.94 6.86
C PRO A 49 -0.27 21.66 6.38
N ASN A 50 -0.88 22.69 5.80
CA ASN A 50 -2.14 22.61 5.06
C ASN A 50 -1.91 21.91 3.71
N LEU A 51 -2.97 21.30 3.16
CA LEU A 51 -2.88 20.41 1.99
C LEU A 51 -2.23 21.09 0.78
N MET A 52 -2.47 22.38 0.56
CA MET A 52 -1.83 23.13 -0.53
C MET A 52 -0.30 23.12 -0.41
N ASN A 53 0.23 23.34 0.80
CA ASN A 53 1.68 23.35 1.04
C ASN A 53 2.32 21.96 0.86
N LEU A 54 1.55 20.88 0.97
CA LEU A 54 2.03 19.52 0.67
C LEU A 54 2.09 19.21 -0.83
N LEU A 55 1.28 19.90 -1.63
CA LEU A 55 1.14 19.66 -3.07
C LEU A 55 1.92 20.66 -3.91
N THR A 56 2.26 21.83 -3.36
CA THR A 56 3.04 22.85 -4.06
C THR A 56 4.53 22.73 -3.74
N PRO A 57 5.42 22.91 -4.73
CA PRO A 57 6.87 22.95 -4.51
C PRO A 57 7.37 24.27 -3.88
N ILE A 58 6.47 25.17 -3.49
CA ILE A 58 6.81 26.49 -2.95
C ILE A 58 7.15 26.34 -1.46
N PRO A 59 8.29 26.88 -0.99
CA PRO A 59 8.61 26.85 0.44
C PRO A 59 7.56 27.62 1.22
N ALA A 60 7.01 27.01 2.27
CA ALA A 60 5.99 27.62 3.14
C ALA A 60 6.52 28.78 4.02
N SER A 61 7.79 29.16 3.86
CA SER A 61 8.53 30.11 4.70
C SER A 61 8.81 31.46 4.03
N ILE A 62 8.09 31.80 2.95
CA ILE A 62 8.13 33.12 2.29
C ILE A 62 6.89 33.91 2.69
#